data_AF-A0A9D1THS9-F1
#
_entry.id   AF-A0A9D1THS9-F1
#
_cell.length_a   1.000
_cell.length_b   1.000
_cell.length_c   1.000
_cell.angle_alpha   90.00
_cell.angle_beta   90.00
_cell.angle_gamma   90.00
#
_symmetry.space_group_name_H-M   'P 1'
#
loop_
_entity.id
_entity.type
_entity.pdbx_description
1 polymer ?
#
loop_
_entity_poly.entity_id
_entity_poly.type
_entity_poly.pdbx_seq_one_letter_code
_entity_poly.pdbx_strand_id
1 'polypeptide(L)' 'MKFVREEGFRQGHEQGTKSTQLENIKNLMKNTGWNAKESMKALGIPEEEQEKYQNKLQESKQ' A
#
# COMPACT_ATOMS: atom_id res chain seq x y z
N MET A 1 -10.79 -6.93 -30.65
CA MET A 1 -10.68 -7.24 -29.20
C MET A 1 -9.26 -7.00 -28.68
N LYS A 2 -8.73 -5.76 -28.77
CA LYS A 2 -7.39 -5.40 -28.23
C LYS A 2 -7.50 -4.50 -26.99
N PHE A 3 -8.48 -3.60 -26.96
CA PHE A 3 -8.74 -2.64 -25.89
C PHE A 3 -9.08 -3.25 -24.52
N VAL A 4 -9.82 -4.37 -24.48
CA VAL A 4 -10.25 -5.00 -23.21
C VAL A 4 -9.06 -5.51 -22.39
N ARG A 5 -7.95 -5.88 -23.04
CA ARG A 5 -6.76 -6.40 -22.35
C ARG A 5 -5.91 -5.32 -21.68
N GLU A 6 -5.81 -4.14 -22.28
CA GLU A 6 -5.07 -3.01 -21.68
C GLU A 6 -5.82 -2.43 -20.49
N GLU A 7 -7.14 -2.28 -20.59
CA GLU A 7 -8.00 -1.85 -19.48
C GLU A 7 -7.98 -2.84 -18.32
N GLY A 8 -8.14 -4.15 -18.59
CA GLY A 8 -8.08 -5.17 -17.55
C GLY A 8 -6.72 -5.26 -16.85
N PHE A 9 -5.61 -5.05 -17.59
CA PHE A 9 -4.27 -5.03 -17.01
C PHE A 9 -4.02 -3.77 -16.17
N ARG A 10 -4.47 -2.60 -16.62
CA ARG A 10 -4.38 -1.35 -15.85
C ARG A 10 -5.21 -1.41 -14.57
N GLN A 11 -6.46 -1.84 -14.66
CA GLN A 11 -7.33 -1.97 -13.49
C GLN A 11 -6.81 -3.02 -12.49
N GLY A 12 -6.33 -4.16 -12.99
CA GLY A 12 -5.69 -5.18 -12.15
C GLY A 12 -4.40 -4.71 -11.49
N HIS A 13 -3.58 -3.94 -12.21
CA HIS A 13 -2.35 -3.36 -11.66
C HIS A 13 -2.66 -2.25 -10.65
N GLU A 14 -3.60 -1.34 -10.91
CA GLU A 14 -3.98 -0.28 -9.96
C GLU A 14 -4.66 -0.82 -8.69
N GLN A 15 -5.59 -1.78 -8.82
CA GLN A 15 -6.23 -2.44 -7.67
C GLN A 15 -5.22 -3.27 -6.88
N GLY A 16 -4.34 -4.01 -7.57
CA GLY A 16 -3.21 -4.71 -6.96
C GLY A 16 -2.35 -3.73 -6.19
N THR A 17 -1.87 -2.66 -6.81
CA THR A 17 -0.93 -1.70 -6.20
C THR A 17 -1.51 -1.00 -4.95
N LYS A 18 -2.79 -0.60 -4.97
CA LYS A 18 -3.42 0.10 -3.82
C LYS A 18 -3.79 -0.83 -2.67
N SER A 19 -4.29 -2.04 -2.93
CA SER A 19 -4.56 -3.03 -1.86
C SER A 19 -3.26 -3.54 -1.25
N THR A 20 -2.20 -3.62 -2.07
CA THR A 20 -0.89 -4.14 -1.69
C THR A 20 -0.10 -3.18 -0.80
N GLN A 21 -0.27 -1.84 -0.88
CA GLN A 21 0.56 -0.96 -0.05
C GLN A 21 0.28 -1.03 1.45
N LEU A 22 -0.97 -1.18 1.89
CA LEU A 22 -1.24 -1.34 3.32
C LEU A 22 -0.71 -2.70 3.83
N GLU A 23 -0.87 -3.76 3.04
CA GLU A 23 -0.31 -5.08 3.36
C GLU A 23 1.21 -5.09 3.33
N ASN A 24 1.84 -4.40 2.38
CA ASN A 24 3.29 -4.24 2.31
C ASN A 24 3.83 -3.50 3.52
N ILE A 25 3.16 -2.43 3.97
CA ILE A 25 3.52 -1.74 5.22
C ILE A 25 3.41 -2.72 6.39
N LYS A 26 2.29 -3.45 6.53
CA LYS A 26 2.09 -4.42 7.61
C LYS A 26 3.12 -5.56 7.60
N ASN A 27 3.40 -6.12 6.43
CA ASN A 27 4.37 -7.20 6.24
C ASN A 27 5.79 -6.72 6.54
N LEU A 28 6.14 -5.51 6.13
CA LEU A 28 7.43 -4.92 6.42
C LEU A 28 7.59 -4.66 7.93
N MET A 29 6.58 -4.07 8.58
CA MET A 29 6.56 -3.90 10.04
C MET A 29 6.73 -5.24 10.77
N LYS A 30 6.03 -6.30 10.33
CA LYS A 30 6.10 -7.63 10.94
C LYS A 30 7.49 -8.26 10.79
N ASN A 31 8.11 -8.15 9.62
CA ASN A 31 9.36 -8.82 9.31
C ASN A 31 10.60 -8.06 9.84
N THR A 32 10.51 -6.73 9.98
CA THR A 32 11.63 -5.87 10.41
C THR A 32 11.51 -5.36 11.84
N GLY A 33 10.30 -5.36 12.41
CA GLY A 33 9.99 -4.68 13.67
C GLY A 33 9.88 -3.16 13.55
N TRP A 34 9.97 -2.61 12.34
CA TRP A 34 9.84 -1.17 12.09
C TRP A 34 8.45 -0.66 12.41
N ASN A 35 8.39 0.62 12.80
CA ASN A 35 7.12 1.31 12.93
C ASN A 35 6.53 1.66 11.55
N ALA A 36 5.28 2.11 11.54
CA ALA A 36 4.56 2.40 10.31
C ALA A 36 5.27 3.47 9.46
N LYS A 37 5.83 4.51 10.10
CA LYS A 37 6.52 5.62 9.42
C LYS A 37 7.83 5.15 8.76
N GLU A 38 8.61 4.34 9.47
CA GLU A 38 9.83 3.72 8.95
C GLU A 38 9.54 2.80 7.77
N SER A 39 8.51 1.96 7.90
CA SER A 39 8.06 1.07 6.82
C SER A 39 7.60 1.86 5.59
N MET A 40 6.84 2.93 5.79
CA MET A 40 6.40 3.81 4.70
C MET A 40 7.56 4.52 4.01
N LYS A 41 8.54 5.01 4.77
CA LYS A 41 9.75 5.62 4.24
C LYS A 41 10.56 4.62 3.41
N ALA A 42 10.70 3.38 3.89
CA ALA A 42 11.39 2.31 3.17
C ALA A 42 10.66 1.90 1.88
N LEU A 43 9.32 1.99 1.86
CA LEU A 43 8.49 1.77 0.67
C LEU A 43 8.43 2.99 -0.27
N GLY A 44 9.11 4.09 0.06
CA GLY A 44 9.14 5.30 -0.74
C GLY A 44 7.83 6.09 -0.73
N ILE A 45 6.99 5.92 0.30
CA ILE A 45 5.70 6.61 0.41
C ILE A 45 5.96 8.07 0.85
N PRO A 46 5.52 9.06 0.04
CA PRO A 46 5.67 10.49 0.37
C PRO A 46 5.00 10.85 1.70
N GLU A 47 5.57 11.81 2.44
CA GLU A 47 5.04 12.21 3.77
C GLU A 47 3.58 12.67 3.72
N GLU A 48 3.18 13.35 2.64
CA GLU A 48 1.79 13.76 2.39
C GLU A 48 0.80 12.59 2.30
N GLU A 49 1.27 11.40 1.91
CA GLU A 49 0.45 10.19 1.86
C GLU A 49 0.58 9.34 3.13
N GLN A 50 1.62 9.53 3.95
CA GLN A 50 1.86 8.70 5.14
C GLN A 50 0.72 8.81 6.15
N GLU A 51 0.16 10.00 6.35
CA GLU A 51 -0.96 10.21 7.28
C GLU A 51 -2.17 9.35 6.92
N LYS A 52 -2.51 9.27 5.63
CA LYS A 52 -3.60 8.43 5.12
C LYS A 52 -3.37 6.95 5.44
N TYR A 53 -2.15 6.45 5.30
CA TYR A 53 -1.85 5.06 5.62
C TYR A 53 -1.79 4.82 7.13
N GLN A 54 -1.35 5.78 7.94
CA GLN A 54 -1.41 5.69 9.40
C GLN A 54 -2.85 5.56 9.90
N ASN A 55 -3.76 6.39 9.41
CA ASN A 55 -5.18 6.35 9.78
C ASN A 55 -5.80 4.98 9.43
N LYS A 56 -5.55 4.49 8.21
CA LYS A 56 -6.02 3.15 7.78
C LYS A 56 -5.43 2.00 8.60
N LEU A 57 -4.17 2.11 9.03
CA LEU A 57 -3.55 1.11 9.90
C LEU A 57 -4.20 1.06 11.29
N GLN A 58 -4.61 2.23 11.81
CA GLN A 58 -5.35 2.33 13.07
C GLN A 58 -6.79 1.82 12.95
N GLU A 59 -7.50 2.14 11.87
CA GLU A 59 -8.86 1.64 11.60
C GLU A 59 -8.90 0.11 11.51
N SER A 60 -7.85 -0.53 10.99
CA SER A 60 -7.77 -2.00 10.89
C SER A 60 -7.51 -2.73 12.21
N LYS A 61 -7.37 -2.02 13.33
CA LYS A 61 -7.20 -2.60 14.68
C LYS A 61 -8.51 -2.68 15.48
N GLN A 62 -9.66 -2.33 14.89
CA GLN A 62 -11.00 -2.51 15.50
C GLN A 62 -11.60 -3.88 15.22
#